data_AF-A0A2E8A499-F1
#
_entry.id   AF-A0A2E8A499-F1
#
_cell.length_a   1.000
_cell.length_b   1.000
_cell.length_c   1.000
_cell.angle_alpha   90.00
_cell.angle_beta   90.00
_cell.angle_gamma   90.00
#
_symmetry.space_group_name_H-M   'P 1'
#
loop_
_entity.id
_entity.type
_entity.pdbx_description
1 polymer ?
#
loop_
_entity_poly.entity_id
_entity_poly.type
_entity_poly.pdbx_seq_one_letter_code
_entity_poly.pdbx_strand_id
1 'polypeptide(L)'
;MEPTLSDLTVDKLKAMANERGLSGYSKMKKSEIVTLLESPPQSEPEIEKPIPPPPIDLPPPRPPIIAPEVDEDQPPMPIPPPPNLTFLRENKVPEEPEIENIWPWAQQEMWPGRKVAQMVKSAMEAARSKNIAQATVILDEVGPHLGDRTKLVYPIGALLQRIGRVQAVDRLLDVASETYPEDSNVSNARSKLRP
;
A
#
# COMPACT_ATOMS: atom_id res chain seq x y z
N MET A 1 33.60 21.78 -27.82
CA MET A 1 32.69 22.34 -26.79
C MET A 1 31.33 21.75 -27.05
N GLU A 2 30.89 20.79 -26.24
CA GLU A 2 29.53 20.26 -26.35
C GLU A 2 28.56 21.32 -25.83
N PRO A 3 27.47 21.64 -26.56
CA PRO A 3 26.47 22.59 -26.07
C PRO A 3 25.81 21.99 -24.83
N THR A 4 26.03 22.62 -23.67
CA THR A 4 25.38 22.21 -22.42
C THR A 4 23.88 22.54 -22.47
N LEU A 5 23.04 21.72 -21.84
CA LEU A 5 21.58 21.89 -21.84
C LEU A 5 21.15 23.30 -21.38
N SER A 6 21.97 23.95 -20.56
CA SER A 6 21.77 25.32 -20.03
C SER A 6 21.85 26.43 -21.09
N ASP A 7 22.51 26.21 -22.23
CA ASP A 7 22.67 27.22 -23.30
C ASP A 7 21.44 27.27 -24.23
N LEU A 8 20.63 26.20 -24.24
CA LEU A 8 19.50 26.05 -25.16
C LEU A 8 18.34 27.00 -24.82
N THR A 9 17.57 27.39 -25.85
CA THR A 9 16.33 28.15 -25.68
C THR A 9 15.25 27.29 -25.03
N VAL A 10 14.28 27.94 -24.38
CA VAL A 10 13.18 27.25 -23.68
C VAL A 10 12.40 26.35 -24.64
N ASP A 11 12.16 26.79 -25.88
CA ASP A 11 11.48 25.99 -26.90
C ASP A 11 12.24 24.70 -27.26
N LYS A 12 13.57 24.78 -27.35
CA LYS A 12 14.41 23.61 -27.64
C LYS A 12 14.43 22.63 -26.47
N LEU A 13 14.47 23.13 -25.23
CA LEU A 13 14.36 22.30 -24.02
C LEU A 13 12.99 21.63 -23.91
N LYS A 14 11.91 22.34 -24.23
CA LYS A 14 10.56 21.77 -24.29
C LYS A 14 10.43 20.68 -25.34
N ALA A 15 11.03 20.88 -26.52
CA ALA A 15 11.07 19.86 -27.57
C ALA A 15 11.83 18.61 -27.12
N MET A 16 13.02 18.77 -26.53
CA MET A 16 13.81 17.64 -25.99
C MET A 16 13.08 16.91 -24.86
N ALA A 17 12.34 17.63 -24.02
CA ALA A 17 11.56 17.03 -22.96
C ALA A 17 10.38 16.22 -23.52
N ASN A 18 9.72 16.73 -24.56
CA ASN A 18 8.68 15.98 -25.30
C ASN A 18 9.22 14.69 -25.91
N GLU A 19 10.41 14.76 -26.54
CA GLU A 19 11.06 13.60 -27.17
C GLU A 19 11.47 12.55 -26.14
N ARG A 20 11.71 12.95 -24.89
CA ARG A 20 11.94 12.04 -23.75
C ARG A 20 10.65 11.57 -23.07
N GLY A 21 9.48 11.91 -23.61
CA GLY A 21 8.19 11.54 -23.04
C GLY A 21 7.87 12.25 -21.72
N LEU A 22 8.62 13.29 -21.36
CA LEU A 22 8.28 14.14 -20.22
C LEU A 22 7.03 14.94 -20.61
N SER A 23 6.17 15.26 -19.64
CA SER A 23 4.98 16.09 -19.87
C SER A 23 4.77 16.99 -18.66
N GLY A 24 4.09 18.13 -18.85
CA GLY A 24 3.87 19.11 -17.78
C GLY A 24 4.95 20.21 -17.65
N TYR A 25 5.99 20.20 -18.48
CA TYR A 25 7.03 21.25 -18.49
C TYR A 25 6.60 22.59 -19.10
N SER A 26 5.35 22.71 -19.60
CA SER A 26 4.88 23.92 -20.28
C SER A 26 4.83 25.15 -19.35
N LYS A 27 4.59 24.92 -18.05
CA LYS A 27 4.58 25.94 -16.98
C LYS A 27 5.87 25.97 -16.14
N MET A 28 6.82 25.08 -16.42
CA MET A 28 8.09 24.97 -15.67
C MET A 28 9.10 26.02 -16.14
N LYS A 29 9.98 26.45 -15.22
CA LYS A 29 11.07 27.38 -15.56
C LYS A 29 12.17 26.65 -16.34
N LYS A 30 12.94 27.39 -17.15
CA LYS A 30 14.06 26.85 -17.96
C LYS A 30 14.96 25.90 -17.16
N SER A 31 15.35 26.31 -15.95
CA SER A 31 16.20 25.53 -15.05
C SER A 31 15.59 24.18 -14.65
N GLU A 32 14.28 24.12 -14.44
CA GLU A 32 13.57 22.89 -14.03
C GLU A 32 13.48 21.90 -15.19
N ILE A 33 13.28 22.39 -16.42
CA ILE A 33 13.33 21.58 -17.64
C ILE A 33 14.74 21.03 -17.87
N VAL A 34 15.78 21.87 -17.64
CA VAL A 34 17.18 21.43 -17.71
C VAL A 34 17.46 20.34 -16.68
N THR A 35 17.05 20.53 -15.42
CA THR A 35 17.23 19.52 -14.36
C THR A 35 16.54 18.20 -14.70
N LEU A 36 15.31 18.23 -15.25
CA LEU A 36 14.61 17.02 -15.68
C LEU A 36 15.28 16.32 -16.88
N LEU A 37 15.92 17.08 -17.77
CA LEU A 37 16.65 16.56 -18.94
C LEU A 37 18.06 16.05 -18.60
N GLU A 38 18.67 16.61 -17.55
CA GLU A 38 19.98 16.21 -17.03
C GLU A 38 19.88 15.04 -16.06
N SER A 39 18.74 14.92 -15.37
CA SER A 39 18.42 13.74 -14.56
C SER A 39 18.33 12.52 -15.48
N PRO A 40 19.18 11.49 -15.29
CA PRO A 40 19.01 10.24 -16.02
C PRO A 40 17.61 9.69 -15.72
N PRO A 41 16.94 9.04 -16.70
CA PRO A 41 15.73 8.30 -16.39
C PRO A 41 16.12 7.30 -15.31
N GLN A 42 15.53 7.47 -14.11
CA GLN A 42 15.62 6.48 -13.06
C GLN A 42 15.02 5.22 -13.65
N SER A 43 15.92 4.39 -14.15
CA SER A 43 15.63 3.14 -14.79
C SER A 43 15.00 2.28 -13.72
N GLU A 44 13.76 1.89 -13.95
CA GLU A 44 13.30 0.58 -13.52
C GLU A 44 14.26 -0.44 -14.18
N PRO A 45 15.10 -1.09 -13.38
CA PRO A 45 15.02 -2.55 -13.36
C PRO A 45 15.40 -3.12 -11.98
N GLU A 46 14.48 -3.84 -11.35
CA GLU A 46 14.87 -5.03 -10.58
C GLU A 46 13.84 -6.11 -10.91
N ILE A 47 13.97 -6.72 -12.09
CA ILE A 47 14.52 -8.07 -12.23
C ILE A 47 13.78 -9.02 -11.29
N GLU A 48 12.83 -9.78 -11.86
CA GLU A 48 12.44 -11.08 -11.31
C GLU A 48 13.72 -11.87 -11.04
N LYS A 49 14.16 -11.90 -9.77
CA LYS A 49 15.08 -12.93 -9.33
C LYS A 49 14.26 -14.21 -9.31
N PRO A 50 14.52 -15.20 -10.18
CA PRO A 50 13.96 -16.52 -9.94
C PRO A 50 14.47 -16.95 -8.57
N ILE A 51 13.53 -17.22 -7.67
CA ILE A 51 13.79 -17.81 -6.37
C ILE A 51 14.65 -19.05 -6.64
N PRO A 52 15.86 -19.19 -6.04
CA PRO A 52 16.60 -20.43 -6.19
C PRO A 52 15.72 -21.58 -5.71
N PRO A 53 15.78 -22.77 -6.35
CA PRO A 53 15.08 -23.93 -5.83
C PRO A 53 15.49 -24.14 -4.37
N PRO A 54 14.57 -24.57 -3.50
CA PRO A 54 14.94 -24.90 -2.13
C PRO A 54 16.09 -25.92 -2.16
N PRO A 55 17.12 -25.77 -1.31
CA PRO A 55 18.18 -26.75 -1.24
C PRO A 55 17.55 -28.11 -0.92
N ILE A 56 17.68 -29.05 -1.86
CA ILE A 56 17.15 -30.43 -1.74
C ILE A 56 17.97 -31.27 -0.75
N ASP A 57 19.07 -30.74 -0.23
CA ASP A 57 19.86 -31.40 0.80
C ASP A 57 19.27 -31.13 2.20
N LEU A 58 18.07 -31.66 2.43
CA LEU A 58 17.64 -31.89 3.81
C LEU A 58 18.49 -33.03 4.36
N PRO A 59 19.19 -32.84 5.50
CA PRO A 59 19.92 -33.93 6.12
C PRO A 59 18.94 -35.07 6.41
N PRO A 60 19.39 -36.34 6.37
CA PRO A 60 18.53 -37.46 6.69
C PRO A 60 17.87 -37.21 8.06
N PRO A 61 16.59 -37.59 8.22
CA PRO A 61 15.90 -37.43 9.49
C PRO A 61 16.74 -38.08 10.59
N ARG A 62 17.09 -37.30 11.62
CA ARG A 62 17.85 -37.84 12.74
C ARG A 62 17.03 -38.98 13.33
N PRO A 63 17.67 -40.11 13.70
CA PRO A 63 16.97 -41.13 14.48
C PRO A 63 16.39 -40.47 15.73
N PRO A 64 15.24 -40.97 16.24
CA PRO A 64 14.68 -40.45 17.49
C PRO A 64 15.77 -40.47 18.56
N ILE A 65 16.01 -39.31 19.17
CA ILE A 65 16.92 -39.20 20.31
C ILE A 65 16.28 -40.04 21.40
N ILE A 66 16.87 -41.21 21.67
CA ILE A 66 16.62 -41.93 22.91
C ILE A 66 17.12 -40.97 23.99
N ALA A 67 16.19 -40.44 24.79
CA ALA A 67 16.55 -39.59 25.91
C ALA A 67 17.59 -40.32 26.75
N PRO A 68 18.70 -39.68 27.13
CA PRO A 68 19.62 -40.29 28.07
C PRO A 68 18.83 -40.64 29.33
N GLU A 69 19.01 -41.87 29.83
CA GLU A 69 18.43 -42.30 31.10
C GLU A 69 18.88 -41.28 32.15
N VAL A 70 17.92 -40.51 32.67
CA VAL A 70 18.18 -39.48 33.67
C VAL A 70 18.53 -40.22 34.95
N ASP A 71 19.81 -40.24 35.30
CA ASP A 71 20.29 -40.70 36.59
C ASP A 71 19.66 -39.82 37.67
N GLU A 72 18.73 -40.40 38.46
CA GLU A 72 17.88 -39.68 39.43
C GLU A 72 18.68 -39.05 40.59
N ASP A 73 20.00 -39.27 40.68
CA ASP A 73 20.88 -38.77 41.73
C ASP A 73 21.55 -37.42 41.40
N GLN A 74 21.23 -36.79 40.27
CA GLN A 74 21.75 -35.44 39.97
C GLN A 74 21.02 -34.35 40.77
N PRO A 75 21.74 -33.53 41.58
CA PRO A 75 21.12 -32.40 42.25
C PRO A 75 20.62 -31.39 41.20
N PRO A 76 19.39 -30.86 41.35
CA PRO A 76 18.82 -29.96 40.37
C PRO A 76 19.67 -28.68 40.27
N MET A 77 20.12 -28.35 39.06
CA MET A 77 20.79 -27.07 38.83
C MET A 77 19.83 -25.91 39.15
N PRO A 78 20.35 -24.79 39.71
CA PRO A 78 19.53 -23.62 39.98
C PRO A 78 19.02 -23.02 38.68
N ILE A 79 17.69 -22.91 38.55
CA ILE A 79 17.03 -22.25 37.42
C ILE A 79 17.35 -20.75 37.51
N PRO A 80 17.86 -20.10 36.44
CA PRO A 80 18.05 -18.65 36.45
C PRO A 80 16.70 -17.95 36.61
N PRO A 81 16.65 -16.80 37.32
CA PRO A 81 15.41 -16.06 37.50
C PRO A 81 14.85 -15.63 36.13
N PRO A 82 13.51 -15.62 35.97
CA PRO A 82 12.89 -15.19 34.72
C PRO A 82 13.30 -13.75 34.40
N PRO A 83 13.50 -13.42 33.11
CA PRO A 83 13.82 -12.05 32.70
C PRO A 83 12.73 -11.08 33.17
N ASN A 84 13.16 -9.93 33.68
CA ASN A 84 12.26 -8.93 34.23
C ASN A 84 11.55 -8.18 33.08
N LEU A 85 10.31 -8.57 32.78
CA LEU A 85 9.47 -7.97 31.72
C LEU A 85 8.86 -6.62 32.10
N THR A 86 9.31 -5.95 33.17
CA THR A 86 8.75 -4.65 33.60
C THR A 86 8.84 -3.59 32.49
N PHE A 87 9.82 -3.67 31.60
CA PHE A 87 9.96 -2.76 30.45
C PHE A 87 8.81 -2.84 29.42
N LEU A 88 8.07 -3.96 29.34
CA LEU A 88 6.88 -4.06 28.47
C LEU A 88 5.69 -3.25 29.01
N ARG A 89 5.65 -2.99 30.32
CA ARG A 89 4.53 -2.28 30.97
C ARG A 89 4.61 -0.76 30.80
N GLU A 90 5.81 -0.23 30.58
CA GLU A 90 6.05 1.23 30.55
C GLU A 90 5.92 1.84 29.15
N ASN A 91 5.92 1.02 28.09
CA ASN A 91 5.42 1.47 26.80
C ASN A 91 3.90 1.49 26.84
N LYS A 92 3.33 2.58 27.38
CA LYS A 92 2.07 3.10 26.84
C LYS A 92 2.32 3.33 25.36
N VAL A 93 1.98 2.32 24.55
CA VAL A 93 1.72 2.53 23.12
C VAL A 93 0.80 3.76 23.09
N PRO A 94 1.20 4.86 22.43
CA PRO A 94 0.30 5.97 22.22
C PRO A 94 -1.00 5.37 21.70
N GLU A 95 -2.11 5.64 22.37
CA GLU A 95 -3.43 5.25 21.89
C GLU A 95 -3.55 5.91 20.51
N GLU A 96 -3.22 5.15 19.46
CA GLU A 96 -3.45 5.57 18.09
C GLU A 96 -4.92 5.95 18.04
N PRO A 97 -5.25 7.10 17.42
CA PRO A 97 -6.64 7.55 17.37
C PRO A 97 -7.48 6.37 16.91
N GLU A 98 -8.54 6.05 17.67
CA GLU A 98 -9.51 5.02 17.28
C GLU A 98 -10.20 5.51 16.01
N ILE A 99 -9.53 5.35 14.87
CA ILE A 99 -10.11 5.62 13.56
C ILE A 99 -11.16 4.54 13.43
N GLU A 100 -12.42 4.95 13.61
CA GLU A 100 -13.58 4.09 13.38
C GLU A 100 -13.49 3.56 11.94
N ASN A 101 -13.00 2.33 11.81
CA ASN A 101 -12.64 1.76 10.52
C ASN A 101 -13.91 1.28 9.81
N ILE A 102 -14.51 2.18 9.04
CA ILE A 102 -15.64 1.86 8.17
C ILE A 102 -15.24 0.99 6.96
N TRP A 103 -13.94 0.87 6.68
CA TRP A 103 -13.44 0.22 5.47
C TRP A 103 -13.23 -1.28 5.64
N PRO A 104 -13.34 -2.06 4.56
CA PRO A 104 -13.07 -3.49 4.61
C PRO A 104 -11.57 -3.83 4.76
N TRP A 105 -10.69 -2.82 4.83
CA TRP A 105 -9.25 -2.98 5.09
C TRP A 105 -8.88 -2.39 6.44
N ALA A 106 -7.94 -3.03 7.14
CA ALA A 106 -7.30 -2.44 8.31
C ALA A 106 -6.56 -1.16 7.89
N GLN A 107 -6.90 -0.04 8.53
CA GLN A 107 -6.29 1.24 8.22
C GLN A 107 -4.86 1.31 8.75
N GLN A 108 -4.01 1.99 7.99
CA GLN A 108 -2.61 2.26 8.28
C GLN A 108 -2.39 3.78 8.11
N GLU A 109 -1.18 4.17 7.69
CA GLU A 109 -0.87 5.56 7.38
C GLU A 109 -1.83 6.13 6.32
N MET A 110 -2.53 7.21 6.64
CA MET A 110 -3.38 7.90 5.68
C MET A 110 -2.52 8.54 4.57
N TRP A 111 -2.82 8.21 3.31
CA TRP A 111 -2.20 8.89 2.17
C TRP A 111 -2.82 10.25 1.90
N PRO A 112 -2.07 11.19 1.30
CA PRO A 112 -2.61 12.51 0.92
C PRO A 112 -3.76 12.35 -0.07
N GLY A 113 -4.82 13.15 0.10
CA GLY A 113 -6.06 13.05 -0.68
C GLY A 113 -5.87 13.09 -2.19
N ARG A 114 -4.85 13.83 -2.68
CA ARG A 114 -4.47 13.83 -4.10
C ARG A 114 -4.01 12.46 -4.57
N LYS A 115 -3.10 11.80 -3.82
CA LYS A 115 -2.56 10.48 -4.16
C LYS A 115 -3.67 9.42 -4.14
N VAL A 116 -4.50 9.42 -3.08
CA VAL A 116 -5.65 8.50 -2.99
C VAL A 116 -6.61 8.71 -4.15
N ALA A 117 -6.99 9.94 -4.46
CA ALA A 117 -7.87 10.22 -5.59
C ALA A 117 -7.28 9.79 -6.94
N GLN A 118 -5.98 9.97 -7.15
CA GLN A 118 -5.28 9.50 -8.36
C GLN A 118 -5.33 7.97 -8.45
N MET A 119 -4.99 7.25 -7.38
CA MET A 119 -5.02 5.79 -7.33
C MET A 119 -6.44 5.24 -7.55
N VAL A 120 -7.44 5.78 -6.86
CA VAL A 120 -8.85 5.37 -7.04
C VAL A 120 -9.32 5.63 -8.46
N LYS A 121 -8.92 6.75 -9.07
CA LYS A 121 -9.24 7.04 -10.48
C LYS A 121 -8.58 6.02 -11.41
N SER A 122 -7.30 5.71 -11.21
CA SER A 122 -6.59 4.67 -11.98
C SER A 122 -7.25 3.30 -11.82
N ALA A 123 -7.64 2.93 -10.60
CA ALA A 123 -8.33 1.67 -10.33
C ALA A 123 -9.70 1.61 -11.02
N MET A 124 -10.48 2.70 -10.97
CA MET A 124 -11.74 2.80 -11.71
C MET A 124 -11.54 2.71 -13.22
N GLU A 125 -10.48 3.31 -13.76
CA GLU A 125 -10.16 3.24 -15.19
C GLU A 125 -9.75 1.82 -15.60
N ALA A 126 -8.90 1.16 -14.82
CA ALA A 126 -8.55 -0.24 -15.03
C ALA A 126 -9.81 -1.14 -15.00
N ALA A 127 -10.69 -0.93 -14.02
CA ALA A 127 -11.95 -1.66 -13.93
C ALA A 127 -12.88 -1.34 -15.12
N ARG A 128 -12.86 -0.10 -15.63
CA ARG A 128 -13.58 0.32 -16.85
C ARG A 128 -13.12 -0.41 -18.08
N SER A 129 -11.81 -0.57 -18.24
CA SER A 129 -11.16 -1.29 -19.32
C SER A 129 -11.24 -2.81 -19.19
N LYS A 130 -12.08 -3.34 -18.29
CA LYS A 130 -12.19 -4.78 -17.95
C LYS A 130 -10.90 -5.40 -17.41
N ASN A 131 -9.94 -4.57 -16.96
CA ASN A 131 -8.73 -5.03 -16.30
C ASN A 131 -8.97 -5.14 -14.79
N ILE A 132 -9.67 -6.22 -14.40
CA ILE A 132 -10.05 -6.47 -13.00
C ILE A 132 -8.83 -6.74 -12.13
N ALA A 133 -7.81 -7.42 -12.66
CA ALA A 133 -6.58 -7.71 -11.93
C ALA A 133 -5.87 -6.43 -11.49
N GLN A 134 -5.63 -5.49 -12.42
CA GLN A 134 -5.02 -4.20 -12.08
C GLN A 134 -5.89 -3.36 -11.13
N ALA A 135 -7.20 -3.33 -11.37
CA ALA A 135 -8.12 -2.62 -10.48
C ALA A 135 -8.07 -3.16 -9.04
N THR A 136 -7.91 -4.47 -8.89
CA THR A 136 -7.83 -5.14 -7.59
C THR A 136 -6.52 -4.81 -6.89
N VAL A 137 -5.38 -4.88 -7.60
CA VAL A 137 -4.06 -4.52 -7.05
C VAL A 137 -4.08 -3.08 -6.53
N ILE A 138 -4.49 -2.12 -7.38
CA ILE A 138 -4.50 -0.70 -7.00
C ILE A 138 -5.47 -0.44 -5.83
N LEU A 139 -6.59 -1.17 -5.78
CA LEU A 139 -7.55 -1.04 -4.68
C LEU A 139 -6.99 -1.60 -3.37
N ASP A 140 -6.33 -2.76 -3.40
CA ASP A 140 -5.71 -3.35 -2.22
C ASP A 140 -4.52 -2.52 -1.72
N GLU A 141 -3.83 -1.82 -2.61
CA GLU A 141 -2.81 -0.84 -2.24
C GLU A 141 -3.43 0.41 -1.59
N VAL A 142 -4.52 0.96 -2.13
CA VAL A 142 -5.11 2.20 -1.60
C VAL A 142 -5.97 1.99 -0.36
N GLY A 143 -6.54 0.79 -0.18
CA GLY A 143 -7.50 0.43 0.86
C GLY A 143 -7.04 0.72 2.30
N PRO A 144 -5.82 0.33 2.70
CA PRO A 144 -5.27 0.64 4.02
C PRO A 144 -4.99 2.13 4.25
N HIS A 145 -4.96 2.93 3.20
CA HIS A 145 -4.54 4.34 3.25
C HIS A 145 -5.69 5.34 3.05
N LEU A 146 -6.95 4.88 3.16
CA LEU A 146 -8.15 5.68 2.90
C LEU A 146 -8.43 6.70 4.02
N GLY A 147 -8.15 6.34 5.28
CA GLY A 147 -8.44 7.17 6.46
C GLY A 147 -9.94 7.32 6.72
N ASP A 148 -10.37 8.35 7.43
CA ASP A 148 -11.78 8.61 7.80
C ASP A 148 -12.66 9.19 6.65
N ARG A 149 -12.20 9.10 5.39
CA ARG A 149 -12.77 9.90 4.29
C ARG A 149 -14.08 9.34 3.73
N THR A 150 -15.21 9.75 4.30
CA THR A 150 -16.57 9.37 3.85
C THR A 150 -16.84 9.68 2.36
N LYS A 151 -16.19 10.71 1.80
CA LYS A 151 -16.27 11.09 0.36
C LYS A 151 -15.86 9.96 -0.60
N LEU A 152 -15.03 9.03 -0.14
CA LEU A 152 -14.53 7.90 -0.94
C LEU A 152 -15.43 6.67 -0.86
N VAL A 153 -16.44 6.66 0.01
CA VAL A 153 -17.30 5.48 0.23
C VAL A 153 -18.01 5.09 -1.06
N TYR A 154 -18.54 6.06 -1.81
CA TYR A 154 -19.16 5.78 -3.11
C TYR A 154 -18.16 5.31 -4.18
N PRO A 155 -17.06 6.03 -4.48
CA PRO A 155 -16.05 5.56 -5.45
C PRO A 155 -15.48 4.18 -5.14
N ILE A 156 -15.14 3.91 -3.87
CA ILE A 156 -14.58 2.64 -3.43
C ILE A 156 -15.63 1.54 -3.49
N GLY A 157 -16.85 1.81 -3.03
CA GLY A 157 -17.96 0.85 -3.13
C GLY A 157 -18.31 0.49 -4.58
N ALA A 158 -18.30 1.47 -5.49
CA ALA A 158 -18.55 1.24 -6.91
C ALA A 158 -17.45 0.38 -7.55
N LEU A 159 -16.21 0.63 -7.15
CA LEU A 159 -15.06 -0.14 -7.59
C LEU A 159 -15.11 -1.57 -7.06
N LEU A 160 -15.39 -1.75 -5.76
CA LEU A 160 -15.60 -3.05 -5.12
C LEU A 160 -16.68 -3.87 -5.82
N GLN A 161 -17.81 -3.26 -6.16
CA GLN A 161 -18.87 -3.94 -6.92
C GLN A 161 -18.39 -4.36 -8.31
N ARG A 162 -17.60 -3.51 -8.99
CA ARG A 162 -17.07 -3.78 -10.32
C ARG A 162 -16.04 -4.91 -10.36
N ILE A 163 -15.24 -5.06 -9.31
CA ILE A 163 -14.29 -6.18 -9.17
C ILE A 163 -14.94 -7.45 -8.58
N GLY A 164 -16.25 -7.42 -8.27
CA GLY A 164 -16.98 -8.58 -7.75
C GLY A 164 -16.93 -8.76 -6.23
N ARG A 165 -16.36 -7.80 -5.48
CA ARG A 165 -16.30 -7.83 -4.01
C ARG A 165 -17.55 -7.23 -3.36
N VAL A 166 -18.73 -7.71 -3.76
CA VAL A 166 -20.03 -7.18 -3.29
C VAL A 166 -20.22 -7.29 -1.78
N GLN A 167 -19.76 -8.39 -1.16
CA GLN A 167 -19.81 -8.60 0.29
C GLN A 167 -19.07 -7.51 1.08
N ALA A 168 -17.97 -7.00 0.52
CA ALA A 168 -17.22 -5.91 1.13
C ALA A 168 -17.98 -4.58 1.01
N VAL A 169 -18.77 -4.39 -0.04
CA VAL A 169 -19.65 -3.22 -0.20
C VAL A 169 -20.79 -3.24 0.81
N ASP A 170 -21.46 -4.38 0.98
CA ASP A 170 -22.54 -4.49 1.97
C ASP A 170 -22.02 -4.18 3.38
N ARG A 171 -20.89 -4.77 3.79
CA ARG A 171 -20.26 -4.45 5.09
C ARG A 171 -19.85 -2.99 5.22
N LEU A 172 -19.20 -2.43 4.19
CA LEU A 172 -18.81 -1.02 4.16
C LEU A 172 -20.01 -0.10 4.37
N LEU A 173 -21.13 -0.37 3.69
CA LEU A 173 -22.33 0.46 3.80
C LEU A 173 -23.05 0.31 5.14
N ASP A 174 -23.03 -0.88 5.72
CA ASP A 174 -23.60 -1.17 7.05
C ASP A 174 -22.84 -0.36 8.11
N VAL A 175 -21.53 -0.59 8.23
CA VAL A 175 -20.66 0.09 9.21
C VAL A 175 -20.62 1.60 8.96
N ALA A 176 -20.51 2.05 7.71
CA ALA A 176 -20.53 3.48 7.42
C ALA A 176 -21.87 4.14 7.80
N SER A 177 -22.99 3.43 7.71
CA SER A 177 -24.30 3.96 8.12
C SER A 177 -24.50 3.97 9.63
N GLU A 178 -23.83 3.07 10.36
CA GLU A 178 -23.82 3.08 11.83
C GLU A 178 -22.91 4.18 12.38
N THR A 179 -21.70 4.34 11.82
CA THR A 179 -20.74 5.36 12.26
C THR A 179 -21.13 6.77 11.82
N TYR A 180 -21.61 6.94 10.57
CA TYR A 180 -21.90 8.26 9.98
C TYR A 180 -23.33 8.34 9.41
N PRO A 181 -24.39 8.23 10.25
CA PRO A 181 -25.78 8.22 9.78
C PRO A 181 -26.23 9.54 9.12
N GLU A 182 -25.62 10.67 9.50
CA GLU A 182 -25.97 12.01 9.00
C GLU A 182 -25.12 12.43 7.78
N ASP A 183 -24.15 11.61 7.35
CA ASP A 183 -23.26 11.97 6.24
C ASP A 183 -23.94 11.76 4.88
N SER A 184 -23.97 12.84 4.09
CA SER A 184 -24.60 12.84 2.76
C SER A 184 -23.90 11.91 1.76
N ASN A 185 -22.59 11.67 1.90
CA ASN A 185 -21.84 10.79 1.00
C ASN A 185 -22.20 9.33 1.23
N VAL A 186 -22.36 8.90 2.50
CA VAL A 186 -22.76 7.54 2.86
C VAL A 186 -24.18 7.25 2.36
N SER A 187 -25.12 8.17 2.60
CA SER A 187 -26.51 8.06 2.12
C SER A 187 -26.61 7.97 0.59
N ASN A 188 -25.83 8.79 -0.12
CA ASN A 188 -25.77 8.75 -1.58
C ASN A 188 -25.10 7.45 -2.08
N ALA A 189 -24.01 7.02 -1.44
CA ALA A 189 -23.33 5.77 -1.78
C ALA A 189 -24.28 4.57 -1.67
N ARG A 190 -25.00 4.45 -0.55
CA ARG A 190 -25.99 3.40 -0.32
C ARG A 190 -27.06 3.36 -1.41
N SER A 191 -27.61 4.53 -1.76
CA SER A 191 -28.64 4.65 -2.79
C SER A 191 -28.15 4.31 -4.21
N LYS A 192 -26.87 4.54 -4.50
CA LYS A 192 -26.28 4.31 -5.83
C LYS A 192 -25.72 2.89 -6.02
N LEU A 193 -25.25 2.26 -4.94
CA LEU A 193 -24.59 0.96 -4.99
C LEU A 193 -25.56 -0.23 -4.81
N ARG A 194 -26.75 0.02 -4.25
CA ARG A 194 -27.85 -0.95 -4.15
C ARG A 194 -29.07 -0.48 -4.98
N PRO A 195 -28.98 -0.46 -6.32
CA PRO A 195 -30.12 -0.14 -7.19
C PRO A 195 -31.16 -1.26 -7.23
#